data_AF-A0A428PKT0-F1
#
_entry.id   AF-A0A428PKT0-F1
#
_cell.length_a   1.000
_cell.length_b   1.000
_cell.length_c   1.000
_cell.angle_alpha   90.00
_cell.angle_beta   90.00
_cell.angle_gamma   90.00
#
_symmetry.space_group_name_H-M   'P 1'
#
loop_
_entity.id
_entity.type
_entity.pdbx_description
1 polymer ?
#
loop_
_entity_poly.entity_id
_entity_poly.type
_entity_poly.pdbx_seq_one_letter_code
_entity_poly.pdbx_strand_id
1 'polypeptide(L)'
;MSPENTSQSSIFVIGYPDFNYNKEHISNTSVTIFDSGDACFSPTSSNLVGKGVAAIMPKLEETKNRYLAISSFTMSQNEILKILEEETGEEWAQGHVSTDALEKIGLEKLGQKNPLGVLDLMKAFQFQDGQDRALSEEANDARALGSPSEDVLTLVRSLILI
;
A
#
# COMPACT_ATOMS: atom_id res chain seq x y z
N MET A 1 13.41 -29.32 18.21
CA MET A 1 12.78 -27.98 18.32
C MET A 1 13.05 -27.27 17.02
N SER A 2 12.03 -27.19 16.17
CA SER A 2 12.11 -26.39 14.94
C SER A 2 12.10 -24.90 15.32
N PRO A 3 12.85 -24.03 14.63
CA PRO A 3 12.78 -22.60 14.88
C PRO A 3 11.37 -22.11 14.54
N GLU A 4 10.79 -21.37 15.48
CA GLU A 4 9.53 -20.67 15.32
C GLU A 4 9.60 -19.78 14.09
N ASN A 5 8.78 -20.11 13.09
CA ASN A 5 8.55 -19.29 11.92
C ASN A 5 7.67 -18.12 12.35
N THR A 6 8.28 -17.12 12.98
CA THR A 6 7.63 -15.84 13.26
C THR A 6 7.43 -15.15 11.92
N SER A 7 6.26 -15.37 11.31
CA SER A 7 5.81 -14.61 10.15
C SER A 7 5.78 -13.14 10.56
N GLN A 8 6.85 -12.42 10.22
CA GLN A 8 6.93 -10.98 10.40
C GLN A 8 5.85 -10.36 9.51
N SER A 9 4.76 -9.91 10.12
CA SER A 9 3.77 -9.08 9.46
C SER A 9 4.38 -7.69 9.26
N SER A 10 5.16 -7.53 8.20
CA SER A 10 5.67 -6.24 7.77
C SER A 10 4.49 -5.40 7.25
N ILE A 11 4.36 -4.20 7.78
CA ILE A 11 3.37 -3.21 7.35
C ILE A 11 3.67 -2.82 5.89
N PHE A 12 2.92 -3.40 4.95
CA PHE A 12 2.81 -2.93 3.56
C PHE A 12 1.50 -2.17 3.42
N VAL A 13 1.38 -1.06 4.15
CA VAL A 13 0.39 -0.03 3.82
C VAL A 13 1.21 1.16 3.41
N ILE A 14 0.90 1.73 2.25
CA ILE A 14 1.69 2.72 1.50
C ILE A 14 2.79 2.03 0.68
N GLY A 15 2.48 1.79 -0.60
CA GLY A 15 3.37 1.76 -1.76
C GLY A 15 4.77 1.15 -1.66
N TYR A 16 5.63 1.66 -0.79
CA TYR A 16 7.00 1.22 -0.61
C TYR A 16 7.39 1.45 0.85
N PRO A 17 8.21 0.57 1.44
CA PRO A 17 8.78 0.84 2.75
C PRO A 17 9.55 2.17 2.67
N ASP A 18 9.05 3.19 3.34
CA ASP A 18 9.94 4.21 3.86
C ASP A 18 10.92 3.48 4.78
N PHE A 19 12.20 3.55 4.41
CA PHE A 19 13.29 3.03 5.21
C PHE A 19 13.36 3.84 6.51
N ASN A 20 12.51 3.48 7.47
CA ASN A 20 12.73 3.72 8.88
C ASN A 20 11.94 2.75 9.78
N TYR A 21 11.99 1.45 9.47
CA TYR A 21 11.41 0.41 10.35
C TYR A 21 12.39 0.00 11.44
N ASN A 22 12.48 0.83 12.47
CA ASN A 22 12.82 0.35 13.80
C ASN A 22 11.52 0.16 14.57
N LYS A 23 11.27 -1.06 15.08
CA LYS A 23 10.13 -1.42 15.95
C LYS A 23 9.98 -0.48 17.16
N GLU A 24 11.03 0.26 17.50
CA GLU A 24 11.07 1.26 18.56
C GLU A 24 10.41 2.61 18.17
N HIS A 25 10.11 2.86 16.89
CA HIS A 25 9.58 4.14 16.39
C HIS A 25 8.06 4.21 16.19
N ILE A 26 7.30 3.14 16.48
CA ILE A 26 5.83 3.25 16.63
C ILE A 26 5.48 4.15 17.84
N SER A 27 6.48 4.50 18.67
CA SER A 27 6.40 5.52 19.71
C SER A 27 6.57 6.98 19.23
N ASN A 28 6.83 7.21 17.94
CA ASN A 28 6.86 8.54 17.32
C ASN A 28 5.65 8.64 16.38
N THR A 29 4.57 9.24 16.88
CA THR A 29 3.28 9.48 16.22
C THR A 29 3.44 10.43 15.03
N SER A 30 4.11 10.02 13.96
CA SER A 30 4.22 10.84 12.76
C SER A 30 4.02 10.06 11.47
N VAL A 31 3.30 10.66 10.54
CA VAL A 31 3.00 10.13 9.20
C VAL A 31 3.51 11.08 8.13
N THR A 32 3.95 10.55 6.99
CA THR A 32 4.26 11.36 5.81
C THR A 32 3.09 11.32 4.83
N ILE A 33 2.56 12.50 4.49
CA ILE A 33 1.52 12.73 3.50
C ILE A 33 2.17 13.30 2.23
N PHE A 34 1.84 12.72 1.07
CA PHE A 34 2.33 13.22 -0.21
C PHE A 34 1.31 14.14 -0.85
N ASP A 35 1.78 15.28 -1.36
CA ASP A 35 0.94 16.38 -1.87
C ASP A 35 -0.22 16.70 -0.91
N SER A 36 -1.49 16.60 -1.35
CA SER A 36 -2.66 16.80 -0.48
C SER A 36 -2.99 15.61 0.42
N GLY A 37 -2.54 14.40 0.07
CA GLY A 37 -2.96 13.16 0.69
C GLY A 37 -4.35 12.65 0.25
N ASP A 38 -5.03 13.37 -0.65
CA ASP A 38 -6.39 13.05 -1.11
C ASP A 38 -6.41 12.20 -2.38
N ALA A 39 -5.26 12.00 -3.04
CA ALA A 39 -5.15 11.08 -4.16
C ALA A 39 -5.43 9.64 -3.72
N CYS A 40 -6.49 9.05 -4.25
CA CYS A 40 -6.82 7.64 -3.99
C CYS A 40 -5.81 6.71 -4.67
N PHE A 41 -5.48 5.63 -3.97
CA PHE A 41 -4.66 4.55 -4.49
C PHE A 41 -5.26 3.18 -4.12
N SER A 42 -4.86 2.15 -4.85
CA SER A 42 -5.42 0.81 -4.72
C SER A 42 -4.36 -0.21 -4.33
N PRO A 43 -4.02 -0.33 -3.04
CA PRO A 43 -3.03 -1.29 -2.59
C PRO A 43 -3.57 -2.72 -2.62
N THR A 44 -2.66 -3.67 -2.64
CA THR A 44 -2.98 -5.11 -2.62
C THR A 44 -2.12 -5.78 -1.55
N SER A 45 -2.74 -6.53 -0.65
CA SER A 45 -1.99 -7.33 0.32
C SER A 45 -1.36 -8.56 -0.33
N SER A 46 -0.25 -9.04 0.22
CA SER A 46 0.39 -10.28 -0.24
C SER A 46 -0.53 -11.51 -0.10
N ASN A 47 -1.40 -11.51 0.92
CA ASN A 47 -2.42 -12.55 1.12
C ASN A 47 -3.42 -12.58 -0.03
N LEU A 48 -3.90 -11.41 -0.45
CA LEU A 48 -4.82 -11.29 -1.58
C LEU A 48 -4.15 -11.69 -2.90
N VAL A 49 -2.88 -11.33 -3.12
CA VAL A 49 -2.12 -11.82 -4.28
C VAL A 49 -2.07 -13.34 -4.31
N GLY A 50 -1.71 -13.99 -3.20
CA GLY A 50 -1.65 -15.45 -3.10
C GLY A 50 -3.01 -16.11 -3.37
N LYS A 51 -4.09 -15.58 -2.79
CA LYS A 51 -5.46 -16.04 -3.03
C LYS A 51 -5.89 -15.85 -4.48
N GLY A 52 -5.57 -14.71 -5.08
CA GLY A 52 -5.87 -14.40 -6.48
C GLY A 52 -5.20 -15.40 -7.42
N VAL A 53 -3.91 -15.67 -7.24
CA VAL A 53 -3.17 -16.66 -8.03
C VAL A 53 -3.77 -18.06 -7.88
N ALA A 54 -4.10 -18.48 -6.66
CA ALA A 54 -4.74 -19.78 -6.43
C ALA A 54 -6.13 -19.87 -7.07
N ALA A 55 -6.91 -18.78 -7.05
CA ALA A 55 -8.25 -18.70 -7.63
C ALA A 55 -8.27 -18.72 -9.16
N ILE A 56 -7.17 -18.36 -9.81
CA ILE A 56 -7.01 -18.44 -11.28
C ILE A 56 -6.89 -19.90 -11.75
N MET A 57 -6.28 -20.79 -10.95
CA MET A 57 -6.01 -22.18 -11.33
C MET A 57 -7.24 -22.98 -11.81
N PRO A 58 -8.43 -22.89 -11.16
CA PRO A 58 -9.64 -23.54 -11.68
C PRO A 58 -10.34 -22.76 -12.82
N LYS A 59 -9.89 -21.54 -13.16
CA LYS A 59 -10.54 -20.60 -14.11
C LYS A 59 -9.63 -20.22 -15.28
N LEU A 60 -8.70 -21.09 -15.67
CA LEU A 60 -7.67 -20.76 -16.68
C LEU A 60 -8.26 -20.36 -18.03
N GLU A 61 -9.35 -20.99 -18.47
CA GLU A 61 -10.00 -20.64 -19.74
C GLU A 61 -10.66 -19.25 -19.72
N GLU A 62 -11.20 -18.84 -18.57
CA GLU A 62 -11.83 -17.52 -18.39
C GLU A 62 -10.80 -16.40 -18.22
N THR A 63 -9.61 -16.75 -17.75
CA THR A 63 -8.54 -15.80 -17.37
C THR A 63 -7.39 -15.77 -18.36
N LYS A 64 -7.35 -16.66 -19.36
CA LYS A 64 -6.28 -16.69 -20.37
C LYS A 64 -6.21 -15.38 -21.16
N ASN A 65 -4.98 -14.96 -21.46
CA ASN A 65 -4.67 -13.85 -22.35
C ASN A 65 -5.32 -12.50 -21.98
N ARG A 66 -5.60 -12.28 -20.70
CA ARG A 66 -6.07 -10.99 -20.19
C ARG A 66 -5.32 -10.59 -18.93
N TYR A 67 -5.23 -9.28 -18.71
CA TYR A 67 -4.81 -8.75 -17.42
C TYR A 67 -5.95 -8.93 -16.41
N LEU A 68 -5.56 -9.21 -15.16
CA LEU A 68 -6.45 -9.20 -14.02
C LEU A 68 -5.94 -8.13 -13.05
N ALA A 69 -6.81 -7.19 -12.70
CA ALA A 69 -6.49 -6.15 -11.74
C ALA A 69 -7.13 -6.51 -10.39
N ILE A 70 -6.32 -6.56 -9.34
CA ILE A 70 -6.75 -6.99 -8.01
C ILE A 70 -6.22 -5.99 -6.99
N SER A 71 -7.12 -5.35 -6.25
CA SER A 71 -6.79 -4.52 -5.10
C SER A 71 -7.56 -4.95 -3.86
N SER A 72 -6.98 -4.72 -2.69
CA SER A 72 -7.61 -4.98 -1.39
C SER A 72 -8.69 -3.93 -1.12
N PHE A 73 -8.37 -2.66 -1.36
CA PHE A 73 -9.27 -1.52 -1.21
C PHE A 73 -8.78 -0.36 -2.09
N THR A 74 -9.55 0.72 -2.15
CA THR A 74 -9.19 1.98 -2.81
C THR A 74 -9.52 3.12 -1.86
N MET A 75 -8.51 3.85 -1.39
CA MET A 75 -8.66 4.96 -0.43
C MET A 75 -7.49 5.97 -0.57
N SER A 76 -7.62 7.14 0.04
CA SER A 76 -6.57 8.15 0.15
C SER A 76 -5.69 7.96 1.40
N GLN A 77 -4.55 8.68 1.49
CA GLN A 77 -3.72 8.67 2.69
C GLN A 77 -4.44 9.26 3.89
N ASN A 78 -5.22 10.32 3.68
CA ASN A 78 -5.99 10.99 4.72
C ASN A 78 -7.12 10.10 5.27
N GLU A 79 -7.76 9.29 4.42
CA GLU A 79 -8.76 8.31 4.87
C GLU A 79 -8.13 7.20 5.74
N ILE A 80 -6.96 6.69 5.35
CA ILE A 80 -6.22 5.70 6.15
C ILE A 80 -5.78 6.29 7.50
N LEU A 81 -5.25 7.51 7.49
CA LEU A 81 -4.83 8.20 8.71
C LEU A 81 -6.00 8.37 9.67
N LYS A 82 -7.16 8.80 9.18
CA LYS A 82 -8.36 8.94 10.00
C LYS A 82 -8.75 7.62 10.68
N ILE A 83 -8.71 6.50 9.96
CA ILE A 83 -8.99 5.18 10.54
C ILE A 83 -7.96 4.83 11.63
N LEU A 84 -6.67 5.11 11.39
CA LEU A 84 -5.61 4.87 12.37
C LEU A 84 -5.85 5.68 13.66
N GLU A 85 -6.16 6.97 13.53
CA GLU A 85 -6.43 7.84 14.68
C GLU A 85 -7.68 7.41 15.45
N GLU A 86 -8.75 7.00 14.75
CA GLU A 86 -9.98 6.49 15.37
C GLU A 86 -9.76 5.16 16.12
N GLU A 87 -8.96 4.25 15.54
CA GLU A 87 -8.69 2.94 16.15
C GLU A 87 -7.67 3.00 17.30
N THR A 88 -6.73 3.94 17.25
CA THR A 88 -5.72 4.13 18.31
C THR A 88 -6.16 5.10 19.41
N GLY A 89 -7.05 6.06 19.09
CA GLY A 89 -7.37 7.17 19.97
C GLY A 89 -6.24 8.20 20.10
N GLU A 90 -5.26 8.16 19.21
CA GLU A 90 -4.09 9.04 19.19
C GLU A 90 -4.08 9.92 17.93
N GLU A 91 -3.66 11.18 18.06
CA GLU A 91 -3.40 12.06 16.91
C GLU A 91 -1.97 11.87 16.40
N TRP A 92 -1.78 11.89 15.09
CA TRP A 92 -0.48 11.72 14.45
C TRP A 92 0.02 13.01 13.81
N ALA A 93 1.26 13.39 14.10
CA ALA A 93 1.93 14.52 13.46
C ALA A 93 2.14 14.26 11.96
N GLN A 94 1.74 15.21 11.12
CA GLN A 94 1.81 15.04 9.67
C GLN A 94 3.00 15.80 9.08
N GLY A 95 3.92 15.08 8.44
CA GLY A 95 4.92 15.64 7.54
C GLY A 95 4.39 15.65 6.11
N HIS A 96 4.63 16.72 5.35
CA HIS A 96 4.19 16.82 3.96
C HIS A 96 5.38 16.77 3.01
N VAL A 97 5.27 15.97 1.94
CA VAL A 97 6.29 15.83 0.89
C VAL A 97 5.67 16.02 -0.48
N SER A 98 6.25 16.89 -1.30
CA SER A 98 5.81 17.08 -2.68
C SER A 98 6.25 15.91 -3.56
N THR A 99 5.33 15.36 -4.36
CA THR A 99 5.65 14.30 -5.32
C THR A 99 6.55 14.81 -6.46
N ASP A 100 6.41 16.06 -6.89
CA ASP A 100 7.32 16.70 -7.86
C ASP A 100 8.76 16.77 -7.34
N ALA A 101 8.93 17.05 -6.04
CA ALA A 101 10.25 17.04 -5.40
C ALA A 101 10.80 15.62 -5.31
N LEU A 102 9.93 14.66 -4.97
CA LEU A 102 10.28 13.25 -4.84
C LEU A 102 10.68 12.63 -6.20
N GLU A 103 10.04 13.05 -7.30
CA GLU A 103 10.40 12.64 -8.65
C GLU A 103 11.83 13.07 -9.01
N LYS A 104 12.19 14.32 -8.73
CA LYS A 104 13.54 14.84 -8.94
C LYS A 104 14.57 14.07 -8.13
N ILE A 105 14.29 13.84 -6.84
CA ILE A 105 15.16 13.05 -5.95
C ILE A 105 15.35 11.64 -6.50
N GLY A 106 14.27 11.00 -6.96
CA GLY A 106 14.32 9.67 -7.56
C GLY A 106 15.21 9.61 -8.79
N LEU A 107 15.02 10.54 -9.74
CA LEU A 107 15.84 10.63 -10.95
C LEU A 107 17.31 10.92 -10.63
N GLU A 108 17.61 11.80 -9.67
CA GLU A 108 18.98 12.08 -9.22
C GLU A 108 19.66 10.84 -8.63
N LYS A 109 18.98 10.10 -7.74
CA LYS A 109 19.47 8.84 -7.18
C LYS A 109 19.76 7.82 -8.28
N LEU A 110 18.87 7.67 -9.26
CA LEU A 110 19.10 6.77 -10.39
C LEU A 110 20.29 7.20 -11.24
N GLY A 111 20.46 8.50 -11.49
CA GLY A 111 21.64 9.04 -12.18
C GLY A 111 22.96 8.74 -11.46
N GLN A 112 22.91 8.60 -10.13
CA GLN A 112 24.03 8.19 -9.28
C GLN A 112 24.17 6.67 -9.14
N LYS A 113 23.44 5.88 -9.95
CA LYS A 113 23.38 4.40 -9.87
C LYS A 113 22.87 3.88 -8.51
N ASN A 114 22.12 4.70 -7.78
CA ASN A 114 21.44 4.27 -6.56
C ASN A 114 20.04 3.72 -6.94
N PRO A 115 19.81 2.40 -6.85
CA PRO A 115 18.54 1.79 -7.24
C PRO A 115 17.36 2.19 -6.35
N LEU A 116 17.62 2.74 -5.15
CA LEU A 116 16.57 3.21 -4.26
C LEU A 116 15.79 4.41 -4.84
N GLY A 117 16.34 5.09 -5.86
CA GLY A 117 15.62 6.14 -6.59
C GLY A 117 14.33 5.66 -7.25
N VAL A 118 14.20 4.36 -7.56
CA VAL A 118 12.95 3.78 -8.05
C VAL A 118 11.83 3.92 -7.01
N LEU A 119 12.12 3.77 -5.72
CA LEU A 119 11.11 3.85 -4.66
C LEU A 119 10.52 5.26 -4.55
N ASP A 120 11.36 6.28 -4.68
CA ASP A 120 10.92 7.69 -4.69
C ASP A 120 10.00 7.96 -5.89
N LEU A 121 10.38 7.47 -7.08
CA LEU A 121 9.55 7.61 -8.28
C LEU A 121 8.22 6.88 -8.18
N MET A 122 8.21 5.70 -7.56
CA MET A 122 6.98 4.93 -7.43
C MET A 122 6.02 5.57 -6.41
N LYS A 123 6.54 6.14 -5.31
CA LYS A 123 5.73 6.97 -4.39
C LYS A 123 5.18 8.21 -5.09
N ALA A 124 6.01 8.93 -5.85
CA ALA A 124 5.57 10.09 -6.62
C ALA A 124 4.46 9.70 -7.59
N PHE A 125 4.67 8.63 -8.37
CA PHE A 125 3.65 8.12 -9.30
C PHE A 125 2.35 7.72 -8.60
N GLN A 126 2.43 7.10 -7.44
CA GLN A 126 1.27 6.57 -6.74
C GLN A 126 0.42 7.65 -6.07
N PHE A 127 1.04 8.66 -5.47
CA PHE A 127 0.35 9.64 -4.61
C PHE A 127 0.21 11.04 -5.21
N GLN A 128 0.65 11.24 -6.46
CA GLN A 128 0.57 12.55 -7.12
C GLN A 128 -0.89 13.02 -7.26
N ASP A 129 -1.14 14.25 -6.83
CA ASP A 129 -2.44 14.90 -6.94
C ASP A 129 -2.93 15.03 -8.39
N GLY A 130 -4.26 14.99 -8.56
CA GLY A 130 -4.92 15.20 -9.85
C GLY A 130 -4.83 14.02 -10.82
N GLN A 131 -4.32 12.87 -10.36
CA GLN A 131 -4.15 11.68 -11.18
C GLN A 131 -5.19 10.61 -10.81
N ASP A 132 -6.00 10.20 -11.77
CA ASP A 132 -7.02 9.16 -11.57
C ASP A 132 -6.46 7.77 -11.85
N ARG A 133 -5.56 7.31 -10.96
CA ARG A 133 -4.85 6.02 -11.08
C ARG A 133 -5.43 4.92 -10.21
N ALA A 134 -6.37 5.27 -9.34
CA ALA A 134 -7.06 4.32 -8.50
C ALA A 134 -7.86 3.32 -9.36
N LEU A 135 -7.85 2.06 -8.95
CA LEU A 135 -8.68 1.03 -9.56
C LEU A 135 -10.14 1.26 -9.14
N SER A 136 -11.04 1.35 -10.14
CA SER A 136 -12.48 1.38 -9.88
C SER A 136 -12.97 0.02 -9.37
N GLU A 137 -14.14 0.01 -8.72
CA GLU A 137 -14.74 -1.24 -8.24
C GLU A 137 -15.03 -2.21 -9.39
N GLU A 138 -15.49 -1.71 -10.54
CA GLU A 138 -15.78 -2.51 -11.72
C GLU A 138 -14.53 -3.11 -12.37
N ALA A 139 -13.40 -2.39 -12.27
CA ALA A 139 -12.11 -2.85 -12.78
C ALA A 139 -11.42 -3.83 -11.82
N ASN A 140 -11.91 -4.01 -10.59
CA ASN A 140 -11.34 -4.92 -9.61
C ASN A 140 -11.86 -6.36 -9.76
N ASP A 141 -11.04 -7.23 -10.35
CA ASP A 141 -11.34 -8.65 -10.59
C ASP A 141 -11.34 -9.50 -9.30
N ALA A 142 -10.98 -8.96 -8.13
CA ALA A 142 -10.92 -9.71 -6.86
C ALA A 142 -12.21 -10.50 -6.57
N ARG A 143 -13.37 -9.85 -6.80
CA ARG A 143 -14.68 -10.46 -6.59
C ARG A 143 -14.98 -11.55 -7.61
N ALA A 144 -14.64 -11.34 -8.89
CA ALA A 144 -14.82 -12.33 -9.94
C ALA A 144 -13.99 -13.61 -9.67
N LEU A 145 -12.86 -13.46 -8.99
CA LEU A 145 -12.03 -14.58 -8.53
C LEU A 145 -12.59 -15.30 -7.30
N GLY A 146 -13.63 -14.76 -6.65
CA GLY A 146 -14.22 -15.32 -5.44
C GLY A 146 -13.36 -15.09 -4.20
N SER A 147 -12.40 -14.16 -4.28
CA SER A 147 -11.65 -13.73 -3.10
C SER A 147 -12.54 -12.82 -2.26
N PRO A 148 -12.65 -13.04 -0.94
CA PRO A 148 -13.31 -12.07 -0.08
C PRO A 148 -12.58 -10.73 -0.21
N SER A 149 -13.33 -9.65 -0.42
CA SER A 149 -12.81 -8.30 -0.24
C SER A 149 -12.16 -8.23 1.14
N GLU A 150 -10.92 -7.76 1.22
CA GLU A 150 -10.29 -7.57 2.52
C GLU A 150 -10.91 -6.35 3.19
N ASP A 151 -11.40 -6.54 4.42
CA ASP A 151 -11.93 -5.44 5.22
C ASP A 151 -10.79 -4.53 5.67
N VAL A 152 -10.87 -3.25 5.33
CA VAL A 152 -9.80 -2.29 5.57
C VAL A 152 -9.56 -2.09 7.06
N LEU A 153 -10.62 -2.07 7.87
CA LEU A 153 -10.49 -1.96 9.32
C LEU A 153 -9.75 -3.16 9.89
N THR A 154 -10.08 -4.38 9.43
CA THR A 154 -9.35 -5.59 9.81
C THR A 154 -7.88 -5.50 9.42
N LEU A 155 -7.59 -4.98 8.22
CA LEU A 155 -6.22 -4.79 7.78
C LEU A 155 -5.49 -3.76 8.65
N VAL A 156 -6.06 -2.57 8.88
CA VAL A 156 -5.46 -1.54 9.73
C VAL A 156 -5.26 -2.03 11.16
N ARG A 157 -6.26 -2.68 11.76
CA ARG A 157 -6.15 -3.28 13.11
C ARG A 157 -5.04 -4.31 13.22
N SER A 158 -4.82 -5.11 12.18
CA SER A 158 -3.73 -6.11 12.17
C SER A 158 -2.34 -5.48 12.24
N LEU A 159 -2.22 -4.18 11.94
CA LEU A 159 -0.96 -3.43 11.96
C LEU A 159 -0.72 -2.73 13.30
N ILE A 160 -1.80 -2.42 14.03
CA ILE A 160 -1.75 -1.73 15.34
C ILE A 160 -1.47 -2.73 16.48
N LEU A 161 -1.99 -3.97 16.40
CA LEU A 161 -2.08 -4.90 17.53
C LEU A 161 -0.91 -5.90 17.70
N ILE A 162 0.36 -5.48 17.47
CA ILE A 162 1.55 -6.37 17.58
C ILE A 162 2.46 -5.99 18.76
#